data_AF-A0A959C3Q3-F1
#
_entry.id   AF-A0A959C3Q3-F1
#
_cell.length_a   1.000
_cell.length_b   1.000
_cell.length_c   1.000
_cell.angle_alpha   90.00
_cell.angle_beta   90.00
_cell.angle_gamma   90.00
#
_symmetry.space_group_name_H-M   'P 1'
#
loop_
_entity.id
_entity.type
_entity.pdbx_description
1 polymer ?
#
loop_
_entity_poly.entity_id
_entity_poly.type
_entity_poly.pdbx_seq_one_letter_code
_entity_poly.pdbx_strand_id
1 'polypeptide(L)'
;MPFSPKFRRQLTSELQVKHEISFEMATAVIEWFSRKSKDANSLRSDCTKIIEKVLAERSWVEALRRADTEAWEKLYRNCYHQTASLLRGKGAAADEEGASSGVECRDIFQQAVVDFWKKLQKHDFFLFTSVQAYVNKISLHHLYNAFRVRKKLPPMLSWEEFISDIKSKLDDPDVQESDAFGTVKWSAEDEHRLFPDLHRTGLPVENRVMECFGKIKNDRFRDVLHFKYFENWSHEKIAEHLKTSIGNSRQLLDRARKQIRRCLENSTLVSDY
;
A
#
# COMPACT_ATOMS: atom_id res chain seq x y z
N MET A 1 -2.40 5.17 -24.40
CA MET A 1 -1.18 4.84 -23.62
C MET A 1 -1.43 5.19 -22.15
N PRO A 2 -0.99 4.39 -21.15
CA PRO A 2 -1.18 4.78 -19.76
C PRO A 2 -0.25 5.95 -19.40
N PHE A 3 -0.79 6.98 -18.76
CA PHE A 3 0.00 8.09 -18.22
C PHE A 3 1.12 7.62 -17.30
N SER A 4 2.29 8.26 -17.38
CA SER A 4 3.42 7.93 -16.53
C SER A 4 3.09 8.10 -15.04
N PRO A 5 3.68 7.30 -14.13
CA PRO A 5 3.47 7.47 -12.68
C PRO A 5 3.84 8.87 -12.17
N LYS A 6 4.80 9.54 -12.82
CA LYS A 6 5.20 10.92 -12.52
C LYS A 6 4.09 11.91 -12.87
N PHE A 7 3.47 11.74 -14.04
CA PHE A 7 2.33 12.53 -14.48
C PHE A 7 1.13 12.41 -13.54
N ARG A 8 0.80 11.17 -13.12
CA ARG A 8 -0.30 10.94 -12.16
C ARG A 8 -0.04 11.68 -10.84
N ARG A 9 1.17 11.60 -10.29
CA ARG A 9 1.53 12.29 -9.05
C ARG A 9 1.50 13.81 -9.14
N GLN A 10 1.93 14.38 -10.26
CA GLN A 10 1.92 15.84 -10.46
C GLN A 10 0.49 16.37 -10.62
N LEU A 11 -0.34 15.68 -11.42
CA LEU A 11 -1.76 15.97 -11.53
C LEU A 11 -2.43 15.88 -10.15
N THR A 12 -2.10 14.84 -9.36
CA THR A 12 -2.59 14.65 -8.00
C THR A 12 -2.16 15.77 -7.05
N SER A 13 -0.91 16.22 -7.08
CA SER A 13 -0.46 17.30 -6.18
C SER A 13 -1.12 18.63 -6.50
N GLU A 14 -1.36 18.92 -7.79
CA GLU A 14 -2.03 20.14 -8.22
C GLU A 14 -3.55 20.09 -7.95
N LEU A 15 -4.16 18.89 -8.03
CA LEU A 15 -5.57 18.67 -7.71
C LEU A 15 -5.85 18.58 -6.20
N GLN A 16 -4.89 18.18 -5.35
CA GLN A 16 -5.07 18.08 -3.89
C GLN A 16 -5.13 19.45 -3.19
N VAL A 17 -4.59 20.51 -3.78
CA VAL A 17 -4.53 21.84 -3.15
C VAL A 17 -5.90 22.53 -3.11
N LYS A 18 -6.88 22.04 -3.88
CA LYS A 18 -8.24 22.58 -3.90
C LYS A 18 -9.22 21.46 -3.60
N HIS A 19 -9.84 21.50 -2.42
CA HIS A 19 -10.81 20.51 -1.93
C HIS A 19 -12.04 20.33 -2.82
N GLU A 20 -12.20 21.16 -3.85
CA GLU A 20 -13.14 20.97 -4.94
C GLU A 20 -12.35 20.93 -6.25
N ILE A 21 -12.17 19.75 -6.82
CA ILE A 21 -11.95 19.67 -8.26
C ILE A 21 -13.28 20.08 -8.89
N SER A 22 -13.46 21.38 -9.11
CA SER A 22 -14.56 21.86 -9.92
C SER A 22 -14.35 21.33 -11.34
N PHE A 23 -15.45 21.11 -12.06
CA PHE A 23 -15.40 20.80 -13.48
C PHE A 23 -14.46 21.77 -14.23
N GLU A 24 -14.52 23.04 -13.85
CA GLU A 24 -13.71 24.13 -14.39
C GLU A 24 -12.20 23.92 -14.17
N MET A 25 -11.79 23.40 -13.02
CA MET A 25 -10.38 23.05 -12.76
C MET A 25 -9.91 21.92 -13.66
N ALA A 26 -10.72 20.88 -13.82
CA ALA A 26 -10.38 19.77 -14.70
C ALA A 26 -10.32 20.22 -16.17
N THR A 27 -11.24 21.09 -16.60
CA THR A 27 -11.23 21.72 -17.93
C THR A 27 -10.01 22.62 -18.12
N ALA A 28 -9.64 23.44 -17.13
CA ALA A 28 -8.47 24.31 -17.20
C ALA A 28 -7.16 23.52 -17.31
N VAL A 29 -7.05 22.39 -16.59
CA VAL A 29 -5.91 21.47 -16.71
C VAL A 29 -5.85 20.86 -18.12
N ILE A 30 -6.98 20.42 -18.67
CA ILE A 30 -7.04 19.92 -20.06
C ILE A 30 -6.59 21.01 -21.05
N GLU A 31 -7.13 22.21 -20.95
CA GLU A 31 -6.78 23.31 -21.85
C GLU A 31 -5.30 23.67 -21.78
N TRP A 32 -4.75 23.72 -20.56
CA TRP A 32 -3.33 23.97 -20.34
C TRP A 32 -2.46 22.89 -21.01
N PHE A 33 -2.84 21.62 -20.87
CA PHE A 33 -2.13 20.50 -21.49
C PHE A 33 -2.28 20.48 -23.02
N SER A 34 -3.46 20.78 -23.56
CA SER A 34 -3.71 20.87 -25.00
C SER A 34 -2.84 21.94 -25.66
N ARG A 35 -2.48 23.02 -24.95
CA ARG A 35 -1.57 24.06 -25.48
C ARG A 35 -0.10 23.62 -25.57
N LYS A 36 0.31 22.59 -24.81
CA LYS A 36 1.70 22.15 -24.69
C LYS A 36 2.05 20.91 -25.54
N SER A 37 1.05 20.18 -26.03
CA SER A 37 1.23 18.92 -26.78
C SER A 37 1.13 19.12 -28.30
N LYS A 38 2.03 18.50 -29.07
CA LYS A 38 1.90 18.41 -30.55
C LYS A 38 0.71 17.56 -30.99
N ASP A 39 0.19 16.73 -30.08
CA ASP A 39 -0.95 15.84 -30.31
C ASP A 39 -2.11 16.22 -29.37
N ALA A 40 -2.51 17.50 -29.46
CA ALA A 40 -3.47 18.11 -28.53
C ALA A 40 -4.86 17.47 -28.60
N ASN A 41 -5.28 17.02 -29.79
CA ASN A 41 -6.62 16.45 -30.00
C ASN A 41 -6.76 15.05 -29.38
N SER A 42 -5.74 14.21 -29.53
CA SER A 42 -5.70 12.86 -28.91
C SER A 42 -5.72 12.97 -27.38
N LEU A 43 -4.86 13.83 -26.81
CA LEU A 43 -4.80 14.07 -25.38
C LEU A 43 -6.12 14.64 -24.83
N ARG A 44 -6.74 15.58 -25.54
CA ARG A 44 -8.04 16.16 -25.16
C ARG A 44 -9.13 15.10 -25.10
N SER A 45 -9.18 14.20 -26.08
CA SER A 45 -10.14 13.08 -26.11
C SER A 45 -9.96 12.15 -24.91
N ASP A 46 -8.72 11.73 -24.63
CA ASP A 46 -8.43 10.84 -23.50
C ASP A 46 -8.74 11.49 -22.15
N CYS A 47 -8.39 12.77 -21.96
CA CYS A 47 -8.71 13.49 -20.74
C CYS A 47 -10.21 13.71 -20.57
N THR A 48 -10.95 14.00 -21.65
CA THR A 48 -12.42 14.15 -21.61
C THR A 48 -13.08 12.86 -21.13
N LYS A 49 -12.69 11.71 -21.68
CA LYS A 49 -13.20 10.40 -21.25
C LYS A 49 -12.91 10.11 -19.77
N ILE A 50 -11.75 10.53 -19.27
CA ILE A 50 -11.40 10.35 -17.86
C ILE A 50 -12.26 11.25 -16.98
N ILE A 51 -12.45 12.52 -17.34
CA ILE A 51 -13.32 13.43 -16.61
C ILE A 51 -14.75 12.89 -16.58
N GLU A 52 -15.31 12.51 -17.73
CA GLU A 52 -16.66 11.93 -17.83
C GLU A 52 -16.80 10.72 -16.93
N LYS A 53 -15.80 9.83 -16.92
CA LYS A 53 -15.77 8.67 -16.03
C LYS A 53 -15.76 9.06 -14.55
N VAL A 54 -14.92 10.03 -14.16
CA VAL A 54 -14.84 10.50 -12.76
C VAL A 54 -16.14 11.18 -12.33
N LEU A 55 -16.76 11.99 -13.20
CA LEU A 55 -18.04 12.63 -12.91
C LEU A 55 -19.19 11.62 -12.80
N ALA A 56 -19.23 10.62 -13.68
CA ALA A 56 -20.21 9.54 -13.61
C ALA A 56 -20.04 8.69 -12.34
N GLU A 57 -18.79 8.41 -11.96
CA GLU A 57 -18.48 7.72 -10.71
C GLU A 57 -18.85 8.57 -9.49
N ARG A 58 -18.72 9.90 -9.59
CA ARG A 58 -19.17 10.85 -8.58
C ARG A 58 -20.66 10.88 -8.38
N SER A 59 -21.44 11.03 -9.44
CA SER A 59 -22.90 11.02 -9.30
C SER A 59 -23.38 9.68 -8.74
N TRP A 60 -22.72 8.57 -9.10
CA TRP A 60 -23.04 7.25 -8.58
C TRP A 60 -22.73 7.12 -7.08
N VAL A 61 -21.58 7.60 -6.62
CA VAL A 61 -21.22 7.64 -5.20
C VAL A 61 -22.18 8.51 -4.39
N GLU A 62 -22.60 9.66 -4.94
CA GLU A 62 -23.59 10.53 -4.30
C GLU A 62 -24.97 9.85 -4.20
N ALA A 63 -25.38 9.11 -5.24
CA ALA A 63 -26.60 8.30 -5.20
C ALA A 63 -26.52 7.19 -4.14
N LEU A 64 -25.39 6.47 -4.09
CA LEU A 64 -25.13 5.46 -3.04
C LEU A 64 -25.25 6.10 -1.65
N ARG A 65 -24.64 7.27 -1.42
CA ARG A 65 -24.67 8.02 -0.15
C ARG A 65 -26.09 8.39 0.28
N ARG A 66 -27.00 8.65 -0.67
CA ARG A 66 -28.43 8.92 -0.44
C ARG A 66 -29.28 7.66 -0.24
N ALA A 67 -28.65 6.48 -0.15
CA ALA A 67 -29.32 5.20 -0.05
C ALA A 67 -30.26 4.89 -1.24
N ASP A 68 -29.91 5.38 -2.43
CA ASP A 68 -30.64 5.08 -3.66
C ASP A 68 -30.59 3.57 -3.98
N THR A 69 -31.77 2.93 -4.04
CA THR A 69 -31.88 1.48 -4.20
C THR A 69 -31.30 1.00 -5.54
N GLU A 70 -31.53 1.73 -6.62
CA GLU A 70 -31.00 1.37 -7.95
C GLU A 70 -29.47 1.46 -7.99
N ALA A 71 -28.91 2.49 -7.35
CA ALA A 71 -27.46 2.65 -7.23
C ALA A 71 -26.81 1.48 -6.47
N TRP A 72 -27.46 0.99 -5.41
CA TRP A 72 -27.03 -0.17 -4.63
C TRP A 72 -27.16 -1.49 -5.39
N GLU A 73 -28.26 -1.69 -6.12
CA GLU A 73 -28.39 -2.84 -7.01
C GLU A 73 -27.31 -2.83 -8.09
N LYS A 74 -27.03 -1.67 -8.68
CA LYS A 74 -25.96 -1.48 -9.67
C LYS A 74 -24.59 -1.81 -9.06
N LEU A 75 -24.34 -1.44 -7.82
CA LEU A 75 -23.10 -1.82 -7.09
C LEU A 75 -23.00 -3.32 -6.98
N TYR A 76 -24.07 -3.99 -6.53
CA TYR A 76 -24.07 -5.44 -6.38
C TYR A 76 -23.81 -6.13 -7.72
N ARG A 77 -24.56 -5.78 -8.77
CA ARG A 77 -24.43 -6.38 -10.11
C ARG A 77 -23.03 -6.18 -10.71
N ASN A 78 -22.47 -4.98 -10.58
CA ASN A 78 -21.17 -4.65 -11.18
C ASN A 78 -20.00 -5.22 -10.37
N CYS A 79 -20.09 -5.19 -9.04
CA CYS A 79 -18.96 -5.53 -8.17
C CYS A 79 -18.92 -6.99 -7.77
N TYR A 80 -20.06 -7.63 -7.51
CA TYR A 80 -20.09 -8.96 -6.92
C TYR A 80 -19.30 -9.99 -7.72
N HIS A 81 -19.53 -10.11 -9.03
CA HIS A 81 -18.88 -11.14 -9.85
C HIS A 81 -17.35 -10.97 -9.90
N GLN A 82 -16.87 -9.74 -10.06
CA GLN A 82 -15.44 -9.44 -10.10
C GLN A 82 -14.79 -9.67 -8.73
N THR A 83 -15.44 -9.21 -7.66
CA THR A 83 -14.95 -9.39 -6.30
C THR A 83 -14.97 -10.86 -5.90
N ALA A 84 -16.03 -11.61 -6.19
CA ALA A 84 -16.11 -13.05 -5.94
C ALA A 84 -15.03 -13.82 -6.71
N SER A 85 -14.76 -13.44 -7.97
CA SER A 85 -13.66 -14.04 -8.73
C SER A 85 -12.29 -13.76 -8.08
N LEU A 86 -12.07 -12.53 -7.62
CA LEU A 86 -10.85 -12.13 -6.90
C LEU A 86 -10.70 -12.91 -5.58
N LEU A 87 -11.79 -13.00 -4.80
CA LEU A 87 -11.83 -13.70 -3.53
C LEU A 87 -11.56 -15.19 -3.70
N ARG A 88 -12.16 -15.86 -4.69
CA ARG A 88 -11.86 -17.26 -4.99
C ARG A 88 -10.41 -17.48 -5.39
N GLY A 89 -9.87 -16.62 -6.26
CA GLY A 89 -8.48 -16.73 -6.70
C GLY A 89 -7.47 -16.52 -5.56
N LYS A 90 -7.77 -15.62 -4.62
CA LYS A 90 -6.92 -15.39 -3.44
C LYS A 90 -7.16 -16.39 -2.32
N GLY A 91 -8.39 -16.86 -2.17
CA GLY A 91 -8.79 -17.82 -1.16
C GLY A 91 -8.24 -19.21 -1.43
N ALA A 92 -8.32 -19.67 -2.68
CA ALA A 92 -7.71 -20.94 -3.10
C ALA A 92 -6.19 -20.97 -2.90
N ALA A 93 -5.51 -19.81 -3.01
CA ALA A 93 -4.07 -19.72 -2.76
C ALA A 93 -3.70 -19.69 -1.27
N ALA A 94 -4.66 -19.38 -0.39
CA ALA A 94 -4.44 -19.27 1.05
C ALA A 94 -4.91 -20.50 1.83
N ASP A 95 -5.69 -21.38 1.19
CA ASP A 95 -6.28 -22.57 1.79
C ASP A 95 -5.77 -23.82 1.07
N GLU A 96 -4.63 -24.37 1.51
CA GLU A 96 -4.09 -25.65 1.01
C GLU A 96 -5.04 -26.83 1.30
N GLU A 97 -6.01 -26.65 2.22
CA GLU A 97 -6.97 -27.67 2.64
C GLU A 97 -8.33 -27.59 1.92
N GLY A 98 -8.47 -26.74 0.88
CA GLY A 98 -9.60 -26.80 -0.05
C GLY A 98 -10.96 -26.35 0.50
N ALA A 99 -11.00 -25.59 1.61
CA ALA A 99 -12.23 -25.31 2.35
C ALA A 99 -12.93 -23.97 2.01
N SER A 100 -12.47 -23.17 1.03
CA SER A 100 -13.20 -21.94 0.67
C SER A 100 -14.43 -22.25 -0.19
N SER A 101 -15.54 -22.61 0.47
CA SER A 101 -16.83 -22.78 -0.19
C SER A 101 -17.33 -21.45 -0.79
N GLY A 102 -18.11 -21.51 -1.87
CA GLY A 102 -18.69 -20.31 -2.50
C GLY A 102 -19.56 -19.46 -1.56
N VAL A 103 -20.04 -20.05 -0.46
CA VAL A 103 -20.81 -19.39 0.60
C VAL A 103 -19.97 -18.31 1.28
N GLU A 104 -18.70 -18.58 1.55
CA GLU A 104 -17.80 -17.63 2.25
C GLU A 104 -17.53 -16.36 1.43
N CYS A 105 -17.46 -16.49 0.10
CA CYS A 105 -17.25 -15.34 -0.78
C CYS A 105 -18.43 -14.35 -0.73
N ARG A 106 -19.65 -14.87 -0.59
CA ARG A 106 -20.86 -14.03 -0.50
C ARG A 106 -20.90 -13.28 0.83
N ASP A 107 -20.61 -13.97 1.93
CA ASP A 107 -20.62 -13.38 3.27
C ASP A 107 -19.54 -12.31 3.41
N ILE A 108 -18.32 -12.60 2.93
CA ILE A 108 -17.21 -11.63 2.89
C ILE A 108 -17.59 -10.39 2.07
N PHE A 109 -18.23 -10.58 0.91
CA PHE A 109 -18.66 -9.46 0.08
C PHE A 109 -19.75 -8.62 0.76
N GLN A 110 -20.73 -9.26 1.40
CA GLN A 110 -21.78 -8.55 2.14
C GLN A 110 -21.18 -7.72 3.28
N GLN A 111 -20.25 -8.29 4.05
CA GLN A 111 -19.56 -7.56 5.11
C GLN A 111 -18.77 -6.37 4.53
N ALA A 112 -18.09 -6.57 3.40
CA ALA A 112 -17.36 -5.51 2.73
C ALA A 112 -18.25 -4.36 2.25
N VAL A 113 -19.46 -4.67 1.79
CA VAL A 113 -20.47 -3.68 1.38
C VAL A 113 -20.96 -2.87 2.57
N VAL A 114 -21.20 -3.51 3.72
CA VAL A 114 -21.59 -2.82 4.96
C VAL A 114 -20.49 -1.86 5.43
N ASP A 115 -19.23 -2.30 5.39
CA ASP A 115 -18.11 -1.45 5.81
C ASP A 115 -17.79 -0.35 4.79
N PHE A 116 -17.98 -0.62 3.50
CA PHE A 116 -17.96 0.39 2.46
C PHE A 116 -19.01 1.48 2.74
N TRP A 117 -20.25 1.11 3.08
CA TRP A 117 -21.30 2.06 3.44
C TRP A 117 -20.90 2.95 4.63
N LYS A 118 -20.44 2.35 5.74
CA LYS A 118 -19.99 3.11 6.92
C LYS A 118 -18.89 4.12 6.58
N LYS A 119 -17.96 3.75 5.70
CA LYS A 119 -16.86 4.64 5.26
C LYS A 119 -17.33 5.72 4.30
N LEU A 120 -18.31 5.40 3.44
CA LEU A 120 -18.93 6.35 2.51
C LEU A 120 -19.59 7.54 3.23
N GLN A 121 -20.12 7.29 4.43
CA GLN A 121 -20.74 8.31 5.27
C GLN A 121 -19.74 9.22 5.98
N LYS A 122 -18.51 8.73 6.23
CA LYS A 122 -17.50 9.44 7.03
C LYS A 122 -16.46 10.18 6.21
N HIS A 123 -16.22 9.76 4.97
CA HIS A 123 -15.11 10.25 4.16
C HIS A 123 -15.57 10.72 2.78
N ASP A 124 -14.92 11.76 2.27
CA ASP A 124 -15.01 12.09 0.85
C ASP A 124 -14.18 11.11 0.04
N PHE A 125 -14.91 10.27 -0.68
CA PHE A 125 -14.42 9.10 -1.42
C PHE A 125 -13.55 9.46 -2.64
N PHE A 126 -13.31 10.75 -2.90
CA PHE A 126 -13.34 11.25 -4.26
C PHE A 126 -12.06 11.30 -5.06
N LEU A 127 -10.90 11.04 -4.45
CA LEU A 127 -9.70 11.52 -5.13
C LEU A 127 -8.96 10.45 -5.96
N PHE A 128 -9.00 9.16 -5.63
CA PHE A 128 -7.96 8.26 -6.19
C PHE A 128 -8.34 6.82 -6.56
N THR A 129 -9.54 6.33 -6.24
CA THR A 129 -9.88 4.92 -6.49
C THR A 129 -11.30 4.75 -6.98
N SER A 130 -11.50 3.88 -7.96
CA SER A 130 -12.86 3.50 -8.36
C SER A 130 -13.57 2.77 -7.23
N VAL A 131 -14.91 2.86 -7.21
CA VAL A 131 -15.79 2.15 -6.28
C VAL A 131 -15.46 0.66 -6.26
N GLN A 132 -15.32 0.04 -7.45
CA GLN A 132 -14.91 -1.35 -7.59
C GLN A 132 -13.58 -1.66 -6.89
N ALA A 133 -12.56 -0.83 -7.14
CA ALA A 133 -11.23 -1.06 -6.57
C ALA A 133 -11.25 -0.97 -5.04
N TYR A 134 -12.05 -0.06 -4.51
CA TYR A 134 -12.20 0.12 -3.07
C TYR A 134 -13.01 -1.02 -2.42
N VAL A 135 -14.11 -1.45 -3.04
CA VAL A 135 -14.87 -2.62 -2.59
C VAL A 135 -13.99 -3.87 -2.60
N ASN A 136 -13.17 -4.06 -3.65
CA ASN A 136 -12.18 -5.14 -3.71
C ASN A 136 -11.17 -5.04 -2.55
N LYS A 137 -10.67 -3.84 -2.23
CA LYS A 137 -9.75 -3.61 -1.12
C LYS A 137 -10.35 -4.02 0.22
N ILE A 138 -11.58 -3.62 0.50
CA ILE A 138 -12.28 -3.98 1.75
C ILE A 138 -12.55 -5.49 1.79
N SER A 139 -13.00 -6.07 0.68
CA SER A 139 -13.28 -7.50 0.58
C SER A 139 -12.05 -8.35 0.84
N LEU A 140 -10.90 -7.97 0.29
CA LEU A 140 -9.62 -8.64 0.58
C LEU A 140 -9.25 -8.53 2.07
N HIS A 141 -9.47 -7.37 2.70
CA HIS A 141 -9.22 -7.22 4.13
C HIS A 141 -10.07 -8.20 4.97
N HIS A 142 -11.37 -8.33 4.67
CA HIS A 142 -12.22 -9.32 5.34
C HIS A 142 -11.80 -10.76 5.07
N LEU A 143 -11.39 -11.07 3.84
CA LEU A 143 -10.85 -12.39 3.49
C LEU A 143 -9.60 -12.72 4.34
N TYR A 144 -8.65 -11.80 4.44
CA TYR A 144 -7.45 -12.00 5.25
C TYR A 144 -7.78 -12.13 6.74
N ASN A 145 -8.74 -11.37 7.26
CA ASN A 145 -9.20 -11.53 8.63
C ASN A 145 -9.85 -12.89 8.88
N ALA A 146 -10.68 -13.38 7.95
CA ALA A 146 -11.24 -14.73 8.03
C ALA A 146 -10.14 -15.80 8.09
N PHE A 147 -9.09 -15.67 7.26
CA PHE A 147 -7.93 -16.56 7.33
C PHE A 147 -7.18 -16.50 8.65
N ARG A 148 -6.96 -15.30 9.19
CA ARG A 148 -6.27 -15.11 10.47
C ARG A 148 -7.07 -15.74 11.62
N VAL A 149 -8.39 -15.57 11.64
CA VAL A 149 -9.26 -16.22 12.63
C VAL A 149 -9.15 -17.74 12.57
N ARG A 150 -9.17 -18.35 11.36
CA ARG A 150 -8.99 -19.81 11.21
C ARG A 150 -7.64 -20.29 11.72
N LYS A 151 -6.58 -19.53 11.45
CA LYS A 151 -5.21 -19.84 11.89
C LYS A 151 -4.93 -19.41 13.34
N LYS A 152 -5.95 -18.95 14.09
CA LYS A 152 -5.81 -18.42 15.47
C LYS A 152 -4.76 -17.30 15.59
N LEU A 153 -4.60 -16.51 14.51
CA LEU A 153 -3.76 -15.33 14.47
C LEU A 153 -4.59 -14.11 14.93
N PRO A 154 -3.98 -13.11 15.59
CA PRO A 154 -4.67 -11.88 15.98
C PRO A 154 -5.25 -11.18 14.74
N PRO A 155 -6.39 -10.48 14.80
CA PRO A 155 -6.99 -9.82 13.64
C PRO A 155 -6.05 -8.79 13.03
N MET A 156 -6.20 -8.53 11.72
CA MET A 156 -5.48 -7.45 11.07
C MET A 156 -6.11 -6.13 11.50
N LEU A 157 -5.35 -5.32 12.24
CA LEU A 157 -5.77 -3.97 12.59
C LEU A 157 -5.97 -3.15 11.30
N SER A 158 -7.03 -2.35 11.27
CA SER A 158 -7.12 -1.27 10.29
C SER A 158 -5.95 -0.28 10.50
N TRP A 159 -5.66 0.54 9.50
CA TRP A 159 -4.60 1.54 9.65
C TRP A 159 -4.90 2.50 10.81
N GLU A 160 -6.16 2.88 10.96
CA GLU A 160 -6.62 3.74 12.04
C GLU A 160 -6.48 3.08 13.41
N GLU A 161 -6.87 1.80 13.54
CA GLU A 161 -6.68 1.02 14.77
C GLU A 161 -5.19 0.80 15.08
N PHE A 162 -4.38 0.56 14.05
CA PHE A 162 -2.93 0.41 14.21
C PHE A 162 -2.27 1.70 14.72
N ILE A 163 -2.65 2.85 14.15
CA ILE A 163 -2.16 4.15 14.64
C ILE A 163 -2.68 4.43 16.06
N SER A 164 -3.93 4.07 16.37
CA SER A 164 -4.46 4.20 17.72
C SER A 164 -3.72 3.33 18.73
N ASP A 165 -3.44 2.08 18.38
CA ASP A 165 -2.68 1.11 19.19
C ASP A 165 -1.25 1.60 19.43
N ILE A 166 -0.59 2.15 18.40
CA ILE A 166 0.73 2.80 18.56
C ILE A 166 0.65 3.97 19.52
N LYS A 167 -0.34 4.86 19.35
CA LYS A 167 -0.49 6.04 20.22
C LYS A 167 -0.72 5.63 21.67
N SER A 168 -1.63 4.68 21.92
CA SER A 168 -1.88 4.20 23.28
C SER A 168 -0.65 3.56 23.92
N LYS A 169 0.21 2.90 23.13
CA LYS A 169 1.47 2.32 23.62
C LYS A 169 2.56 3.36 23.84
N LEU A 170 2.54 4.48 23.12
CA LEU A 170 3.48 5.60 23.33
C LEU A 170 3.10 6.46 24.55
N ASP A 171 1.81 6.51 24.87
CA ASP A 171 1.28 7.22 26.04
C ASP A 171 1.36 6.39 27.33
N ASP A 172 1.83 5.14 27.28
CA ASP A 172 2.04 4.29 28.44
C ASP A 172 3.32 4.73 29.18
N PRO A 173 3.23 5.23 30.43
CA PRO A 173 4.38 5.72 31.18
C PRO A 173 5.45 4.62 31.43
N ASP A 174 5.06 3.34 31.44
CA ASP A 174 6.00 2.23 31.62
C ASP A 174 6.83 1.95 30.34
N VAL A 175 6.37 2.42 29.17
CA VAL A 175 7.11 2.33 27.89
C VAL A 175 8.16 3.44 27.78
N GLN A 176 8.02 4.53 28.53
CA GLN A 176 8.92 5.69 28.49
C GLN A 176 10.26 5.49 29.23
N GLU A 177 10.42 4.42 30.02
CA GLU A 177 11.70 4.03 30.64
C GLU A 177 12.55 3.06 29.79
N SER A 178 12.08 2.69 28.59
CA SER A 178 12.93 2.03 27.60
C SER A 178 13.62 3.08 26.74
N ASP A 179 14.95 3.03 26.66
CA ASP A 179 15.83 3.93 25.91
C ASP A 179 15.17 4.45 24.63
N ALA A 180 15.21 5.76 24.39
CA ALA A 180 14.44 6.53 23.40
C ALA A 180 14.47 6.07 21.92
N PHE A 181 15.08 4.93 21.61
CA PHE A 181 15.08 4.24 20.33
C PHE A 181 14.39 2.86 20.34
N GLY A 182 13.78 2.43 21.46
CA GLY A 182 12.90 1.27 21.48
C GLY A 182 13.53 0.03 20.84
N THR A 183 14.74 -0.35 21.25
CA THR A 183 15.25 -1.70 21.00
C THR A 183 14.35 -2.68 21.75
N VAL A 184 13.28 -3.13 21.07
CA VAL A 184 12.50 -4.29 21.49
C VAL A 184 13.52 -5.41 21.65
N LYS A 185 13.77 -5.81 22.90
CA LYS A 185 14.59 -6.97 23.21
C LYS A 185 13.74 -8.17 22.81
N TRP A 186 13.85 -8.57 21.54
CA TRP A 186 13.19 -9.77 21.05
C TRP A 186 13.65 -10.94 21.92
N SER A 187 12.70 -11.69 22.47
CA SER A 187 13.05 -12.96 23.08
C SER A 187 13.60 -13.88 21.97
N ALA A 188 14.56 -14.74 22.32
CA ALA A 188 15.10 -15.71 21.36
C ALA A 188 13.99 -16.59 20.75
N GLU A 189 12.89 -16.80 21.48
CA GLU A 189 11.73 -17.56 21.05
C GLU A 189 10.87 -16.82 20.00
N ASP A 190 10.69 -15.50 20.13
CA ASP A 190 9.95 -14.68 19.15
C ASP A 190 10.70 -14.57 17.82
N GLU A 191 12.02 -14.47 17.90
CA GLU A 191 12.90 -14.41 16.73
C GLU A 191 12.89 -15.74 15.96
N HIS A 192 12.87 -16.87 16.67
CA HIS A 192 12.78 -18.21 16.09
C HIS A 192 11.41 -18.49 15.44
N ARG A 193 10.32 -17.91 15.97
CA ARG A 193 8.98 -18.07 15.38
C ARG A 193 8.79 -17.34 14.07
N LEU A 194 9.37 -16.14 13.92
CA LEU A 194 9.15 -15.29 12.75
C LEU A 194 10.08 -15.64 11.58
N PHE A 195 11.24 -16.22 11.86
CA PHE A 195 12.25 -16.56 10.87
C PHE A 195 12.87 -17.94 11.12
N PRO A 196 12.11 -19.04 10.96
CA PRO A 196 12.57 -20.39 11.29
C PRO A 196 13.80 -20.82 10.48
N ASP A 197 13.98 -20.28 9.27
CA ASP A 197 15.15 -20.57 8.41
C ASP A 197 16.38 -19.71 8.73
N LEU A 198 16.26 -18.65 9.54
CA LEU A 198 17.40 -17.79 9.90
C LEU A 198 18.30 -18.39 10.99
N HIS A 199 17.77 -19.29 11.83
CA HIS A 199 18.49 -19.89 12.96
C HIS A 199 19.36 -21.11 12.58
N ARG A 200 19.25 -21.63 11.35
CA ARG A 200 20.09 -22.78 10.90
C ARG A 200 21.58 -22.48 10.90
N THR A 201 21.98 -21.21 10.81
CA THR A 201 23.40 -20.80 10.73
C THR A 201 24.01 -20.34 12.06
N GLY A 202 23.24 -20.27 13.16
CA GLY A 202 23.75 -19.90 14.49
C GLY A 202 24.31 -18.47 14.66
N LEU A 203 24.18 -17.61 13.65
CA LEU A 203 24.60 -16.20 13.70
C LEU A 203 23.37 -15.28 13.78
N PRO A 204 23.35 -14.28 14.68
CA PRO A 204 22.31 -13.26 14.76
C PRO A 204 22.03 -12.61 13.40
N VAL A 205 20.76 -12.29 13.12
CA VAL A 205 20.31 -11.69 11.85
C VAL A 205 21.09 -10.44 11.51
N GLU A 206 21.41 -9.66 12.54
CA GLU A 206 22.18 -8.43 12.51
C GLU A 206 23.57 -8.67 11.90
N ASN A 207 24.24 -9.76 12.28
CA ASN A 207 25.59 -10.07 11.79
C ASN A 207 25.58 -10.39 10.30
N ARG A 208 24.55 -11.09 9.81
CA ARG A 208 24.40 -11.41 8.38
C ARG A 208 24.10 -10.16 7.55
N VAL A 209 23.25 -9.27 8.07
CA VAL A 209 22.97 -7.99 7.42
C VAL A 209 24.23 -7.13 7.35
N MET A 210 25.01 -7.06 8.44
CA MET A 210 26.27 -6.32 8.48
C MET A 210 27.34 -6.91 7.56
N GLU A 211 27.45 -8.24 7.47
CA GLU A 211 28.32 -8.91 6.50
C GLU A 211 27.92 -8.57 5.06
N CYS A 212 26.63 -8.62 4.75
CA CYS A 212 26.12 -8.21 3.44
C CYS A 212 26.33 -6.71 3.16
N PHE A 213 26.29 -5.87 4.20
CA PHE A 213 26.63 -4.45 4.09
C PHE A 213 28.09 -4.27 3.67
N GLY A 214 29.01 -5.03 4.27
CA GLY A 214 30.43 -5.04 3.91
C GLY A 214 30.70 -5.48 2.47
N LYS A 215 29.89 -6.42 1.95
CA LYS A 215 30.00 -6.95 0.57
C LYS A 215 29.51 -6.00 -0.52
N ILE A 216 28.79 -4.91 -0.18
CA ILE A 216 28.35 -3.93 -1.17
C ILE A 216 29.55 -3.12 -1.67
N LYS A 217 29.94 -3.35 -2.94
CA LYS A 217 31.09 -2.68 -3.57
C LYS A 217 30.90 -1.18 -3.81
N ASN A 218 29.67 -0.70 -3.85
CA ASN A 218 29.37 0.70 -4.16
C ASN A 218 29.16 1.51 -2.87
N ASP A 219 30.10 2.40 -2.58
CA ASP A 219 30.08 3.24 -1.37
C ASP A 219 28.79 4.04 -1.25
N ARG A 220 28.29 4.61 -2.35
CA ARG A 220 27.05 5.40 -2.33
C ARG A 220 25.82 4.57 -1.95
N PHE A 221 25.82 3.27 -2.22
CA PHE A 221 24.72 2.40 -1.77
C PHE A 221 24.80 2.14 -0.27
N ARG A 222 26.01 1.94 0.26
CA ARG A 222 26.26 1.81 1.69
C ARG A 222 25.87 3.08 2.43
N ASP A 223 26.29 4.23 1.94
CA ASP A 223 25.98 5.54 2.52
C ASP A 223 24.48 5.80 2.58
N VAL A 224 23.76 5.57 1.47
CA VAL A 224 22.30 5.76 1.43
C VAL A 224 21.57 4.82 2.40
N LEU A 225 22.01 3.57 2.52
CA LEU A 225 21.46 2.65 3.50
C LEU A 225 21.78 3.10 4.93
N HIS A 226 23.01 3.53 5.17
CA HIS A 226 23.48 3.99 6.48
C HIS A 226 22.66 5.19 6.95
N PHE A 227 22.61 6.26 6.13
CA PHE A 227 21.82 7.44 6.45
C PHE A 227 20.33 7.14 6.58
N LYS A 228 19.80 6.19 5.79
CA LYS A 228 18.37 5.91 5.85
C LYS A 228 17.96 5.14 7.10
N TYR A 229 18.76 4.15 7.51
CA TYR A 229 18.37 3.19 8.54
C TYR A 229 19.02 3.42 9.90
N PHE A 230 20.25 3.95 9.94
CA PHE A 230 20.96 4.22 11.19
C PHE A 230 20.76 5.66 11.64
N GLU A 231 20.77 6.61 10.72
CA GLU A 231 20.60 8.04 11.02
C GLU A 231 19.15 8.53 10.85
N ASN A 232 18.27 7.69 10.31
CA ASN A 232 16.85 7.99 10.02
C ASN A 232 16.62 9.26 9.16
N TRP A 233 17.51 9.56 8.22
CA TRP A 233 17.40 10.75 7.38
C TRP A 233 16.25 10.63 6.34
N SER A 234 15.69 11.79 6.00
CA SER A 234 14.75 11.94 4.89
C SER A 234 15.48 11.83 3.54
N HIS A 235 14.76 11.55 2.46
CA HIS A 235 15.38 11.46 1.13
C HIS A 235 15.93 12.79 0.65
N GLU A 236 15.34 13.89 1.11
CA GLU A 236 15.75 15.27 0.88
C GLU A 236 17.13 15.52 1.49
N LYS A 237 17.29 15.19 2.79
CA LYS A 237 18.56 15.36 3.51
C LYS A 237 19.66 14.45 2.96
N ILE A 238 19.33 13.20 2.62
CA ILE A 238 20.26 12.27 1.96
C ILE A 238 20.69 12.81 0.58
N ALA A 239 19.74 13.34 -0.19
CA ALA A 239 20.02 13.87 -1.52
C ALA A 239 20.92 15.12 -1.45
N GLU A 240 20.66 16.01 -0.50
CA GLU A 240 21.49 17.19 -0.23
C GLU A 240 22.91 16.78 0.17
N HIS A 241 23.05 15.87 1.15
CA HIS A 241 24.35 15.40 1.63
C HIS A 241 25.18 14.71 0.54
N LEU A 242 24.55 13.85 -0.27
CA LEU A 242 25.21 13.14 -1.36
C LEU A 242 25.31 13.99 -2.65
N LYS A 243 24.92 15.27 -2.61
CA LYS A 243 24.92 16.20 -3.75
C LYS A 243 24.24 15.59 -4.98
N THR A 244 23.06 15.01 -4.78
CA THR A 244 22.29 14.34 -5.84
C THR A 244 20.82 14.75 -5.81
N SER A 245 20.03 14.30 -6.80
CA SER A 245 18.59 14.57 -6.80
C SER A 245 17.85 13.63 -5.85
N ILE A 246 16.72 14.08 -5.30
CA ILE A 246 15.83 13.26 -4.45
C ILE A 246 15.41 11.97 -5.17
N GLY A 247 15.13 12.06 -6.48
CA GLY A 247 14.81 10.90 -7.31
C GLY A 247 15.96 9.89 -7.39
N ASN A 248 17.20 10.37 -7.53
CA ASN A 248 18.37 9.50 -7.53
C ASN A 248 18.61 8.88 -6.15
N SER A 249 18.45 9.63 -5.05
CA SER A 249 18.52 9.10 -3.67
C SER A 249 17.59 7.90 -3.46
N ARG A 250 16.32 8.00 -3.91
CA ARG A 250 15.36 6.88 -3.86
C ARG A 250 15.81 5.69 -4.71
N GLN A 251 16.30 5.94 -5.93
CA GLN A 251 16.80 4.87 -6.81
C GLN A 251 18.04 4.17 -6.25
N LEU A 252 18.97 4.93 -5.64
CA LEU A 252 20.14 4.38 -4.97
C LEU A 252 19.71 3.46 -3.81
N LEU A 253 18.76 3.89 -2.98
CA LEU A 253 18.24 3.08 -1.88
C LEU A 253 17.59 1.79 -2.38
N ASP A 254 16.76 1.85 -3.42
CA ASP A 254 16.11 0.67 -4.00
C ASP A 254 17.12 -0.31 -4.60
N ARG A 255 18.16 0.19 -5.27
CA ARG A 255 19.25 -0.66 -5.80
C ARG A 255 20.07 -1.29 -4.68
N ALA A 256 20.36 -0.52 -3.63
CA ALA A 256 21.08 -1.00 -2.45
C ALA A 256 20.29 -2.12 -1.74
N ARG A 257 18.99 -1.94 -1.53
CA ARG A 257 18.08 -2.97 -0.97
C ARG A 257 18.07 -4.25 -1.81
N LYS A 258 18.03 -4.12 -3.14
CA LYS A 258 18.10 -5.28 -4.05
C LYS A 258 19.43 -6.03 -3.92
N GLN A 259 20.54 -5.32 -3.71
CA GLN A 259 21.84 -5.97 -3.51
C GLN A 259 21.91 -6.70 -2.16
N ILE A 260 21.43 -6.09 -1.07
CA ILE A 260 21.33 -6.78 0.22
C ILE A 260 20.47 -8.03 0.10
N ARG A 261 19.29 -7.92 -0.53
CA ARG A 261 18.41 -9.08 -0.72
C ARG A 261 19.12 -10.23 -1.43
N ARG A 262 19.77 -9.96 -2.57
CA ARG A 262 20.54 -10.97 -3.31
C ARG A 262 21.68 -11.56 -2.47
N CYS A 263 22.35 -10.74 -1.67
CA CYS A 263 23.42 -11.20 -0.78
C CYS A 263 22.87 -12.17 0.28
N LEU A 264 21.73 -11.83 0.89
CA LEU A 264 21.06 -12.67 1.88
C LEU A 264 20.58 -13.99 1.27
N GLU A 265 19.93 -13.94 0.11
CA GLU A 265 19.48 -15.12 -0.66
C GLU A 265 20.65 -16.05 -1.03
N ASN A 266 21.77 -15.49 -1.48
CA ASN A 266 22.95 -16.28 -1.79
C ASN A 266 23.62 -16.87 -0.54
N SER A 267 23.59 -16.16 0.59
CA SER A 267 24.15 -16.67 1.85
C SER A 267 23.32 -17.81 2.46
N THR A 268 22.00 -17.85 2.22
CA THR A 268 21.15 -18.98 2.64
C THR A 268 21.40 -20.24 1.81
N LEU A 269 21.62 -20.11 0.50
CA LEU A 269 21.81 -21.26 -0.39
C LEU A 269 23.15 -22.00 -0.18
N VAL A 270 24.14 -21.35 0.42
CA VAL A 270 25.45 -21.95 0.72
C VAL A 270 25.43 -22.77 2.02
N SER A 271 24.39 -22.62 2.86
CA SER A 271 24.28 -23.35 4.14
C SER A 271 23.67 -24.75 4.01
N ASP A 272 23.16 -25.13 2.83
CA ASP A 272 22.53 -26.43 2.58
C ASP A 272 23.48 -27.44 1.89
N TYR A 273 24.79 -27.16 1.85
CA TYR A 273 25.87 -28.05 1.39
C TYR A 273 26.94 -28.20 2.47
#